data_AF-A0A5N6D0M6-F1
#
_entry.id   AF-A0A5N6D0M6-F1
#
_cell.length_a   1.000
_cell.length_b   1.000
_cell.length_c   1.000
_cell.angle_alpha   90.00
_cell.angle_beta   90.00
_cell.angle_gamma   90.00
#
_symmetry.space_group_name_H-M   'P 1'
#
loop_
_entity.id
_entity.type
_entity.pdbx_description
1 polymer ?
#
loop_
_entity_poly.entity_id
_entity_poly.type
_entity_poly.pdbx_seq_one_letter_code
_entity_poly.pdbx_strand_id
1 'polypeptide(L)'
;MIRTARTKRAINAAVDEGFFPLIKAVQPSPDVHFMVGVDQDPLTGKIELLGDIRGYGQNMVMEFRDYYPYNFPNPFAAYLIPDDLVPGEAVWLEDLIEDIVAVWGNQGYHPRLACAPAIWNGEDFEILFDPAKDADEWIG
;
A
#
# COMPACT_ATOMS: atom_id res chain seq x y z
N MET A 1 -15.28 -11.92 -1.97
CA MET A 1 -14.46 -10.68 -2.10
C MET A 1 -14.85 -9.77 -0.95
N ILE A 2 -13.88 -9.21 -0.24
CA ILE A 2 -14.08 -8.32 0.90
C ILE A 2 -13.66 -6.92 0.49
N ARG A 3 -14.55 -5.95 0.77
CA ARG A 3 -14.35 -4.54 0.44
C ARG A 3 -13.68 -3.78 1.58
N THR A 4 -13.05 -2.66 1.25
CA THR A 4 -12.39 -1.80 2.25
C THR A 4 -12.99 -0.40 2.28
N ALA A 5 -13.36 0.05 3.48
CA ALA A 5 -13.86 1.40 3.72
C ALA A 5 -12.81 2.24 4.45
N ARG A 6 -12.36 3.34 3.83
CA ARG A 6 -11.30 4.23 4.37
C ARG A 6 -11.81 5.51 5.04
N THR A 7 -13.13 5.71 5.12
CA THR A 7 -13.72 6.90 5.73
C THR A 7 -14.81 6.54 6.72
N LYS A 8 -14.98 7.36 7.76
CA LYS A 8 -16.07 7.21 8.74
C LYS A 8 -17.44 7.07 8.05
N ARG A 9 -17.68 7.87 7.00
CA ARG A 9 -18.95 7.85 6.26
C ARG A 9 -19.16 6.51 5.55
N ALA A 10 -18.14 5.99 4.86
CA ALA A 10 -18.25 4.71 4.16
C ALA A 10 -18.40 3.53 5.13
N ILE A 11 -17.67 3.57 6.26
CA ILE A 11 -17.78 2.55 7.32
C ILE A 11 -19.20 2.51 7.87
N ASN A 12 -19.76 3.67 8.26
CA ASN A 12 -21.12 3.71 8.81
C ASN A 12 -22.18 3.30 7.78
N ALA A 13 -22.04 3.70 6.51
CA ALA A 13 -22.95 3.27 5.45
C ALA A 13 -22.93 1.74 5.27
N ALA A 14 -21.77 1.09 5.38
CA ALA A 14 -21.68 -0.36 5.32
C ALA A 14 -22.34 -1.05 6.52
N VAL A 15 -22.28 -0.44 7.72
CA VAL A 15 -23.03 -0.94 8.89
C VAL A 15 -24.54 -0.86 8.64
N ASP A 16 -25.03 0.23 8.05
CA ASP A 16 -26.44 0.38 7.68
C ASP A 16 -26.88 -0.67 6.64
N GLU A 17 -25.94 -1.17 5.83
CA GLU A 17 -26.13 -2.27 4.86
C GLU A 17 -26.02 -3.68 5.49
N GLY A 18 -25.66 -3.79 6.78
CA GLY A 18 -25.55 -5.07 7.50
C GLY A 18 -24.14 -5.67 7.57
N PHE A 19 -23.11 -4.97 7.09
CA PHE A 19 -21.73 -5.44 7.22
C PHE A 19 -21.17 -5.19 8.62
N PHE A 20 -20.32 -6.10 9.09
CA PHE A 20 -19.47 -5.88 10.25
C PHE A 20 -18.14 -5.21 9.83
N PRO A 21 -17.81 -4.02 10.35
CA PRO A 21 -16.56 -3.34 10.01
C PRO A 21 -15.42 -3.82 10.91
N LEU A 22 -14.50 -4.61 10.37
CA LEU A 22 -13.25 -4.96 11.04
C LEU A 22 -12.26 -3.80 10.93
N ILE A 23 -12.19 -2.98 11.98
CA ILE A 23 -11.35 -1.76 12.01
C ILE A 23 -9.88 -2.13 12.17
N LYS A 24 -9.04 -1.50 11.34
CA LYS A 24 -7.58 -1.60 11.36
C LYS A 24 -6.95 -0.22 11.40
N ALA A 25 -5.85 -0.11 12.11
CA ALA A 25 -5.00 1.08 12.03
C ALA A 25 -4.27 1.08 10.69
N VAL A 26 -4.19 2.24 10.05
CA VAL A 26 -3.34 2.44 8.88
C VAL A 26 -1.97 2.86 9.39
N GLN A 27 -0.98 1.97 9.27
CA GLN A 27 0.37 2.18 9.77
C GLN A 27 1.37 2.09 8.61
N PRO A 28 1.98 3.23 8.21
CA PRO A 28 3.03 3.22 7.20
C PRO A 28 4.19 2.30 7.60
N SER A 29 4.56 1.40 6.70
CA SER A 29 5.80 0.63 6.87
C SER A 29 6.99 1.41 6.27
N PRO A 30 8.14 1.50 6.96
CA PRO A 30 9.36 2.06 6.36
C PRO A 30 9.88 1.22 5.17
N ASP A 31 9.52 -0.06 5.11
CA ASP A 31 9.89 -0.94 4.00
C ASP A 31 9.09 -0.62 2.73
N VAL A 32 7.93 0.03 2.85
CA VAL A 32 7.19 0.55 1.71
C VAL A 32 7.68 1.97 1.42
N HIS A 33 8.48 2.13 0.38
CA HIS A 33 8.97 3.43 -0.03
C HIS A 33 9.33 3.45 -1.51
N PHE A 34 9.39 4.66 -2.07
CA PHE A 34 10.06 4.92 -3.34
C PHE A 34 11.29 5.78 -3.10
N MET A 35 12.36 5.52 -3.83
CA MET A 35 13.51 6.41 -3.92
C MET A 35 13.28 7.43 -5.04
N VAL A 36 13.54 8.71 -4.75
CA VAL A 36 13.43 9.78 -5.76
C VAL A 36 14.50 10.85 -5.60
N GLY A 37 15.08 11.28 -6.72
CA GLY A 37 15.85 12.51 -6.84
C GLY A 37 15.06 13.58 -7.60
N VAL A 38 15.42 14.85 -7.45
CA VAL A 38 14.79 15.95 -8.20
C VAL A 38 15.85 16.70 -8.98
N ASP A 39 15.68 16.72 -10.30
CA ASP A 39 16.41 17.60 -11.21
C ASP A 39 15.60 18.87 -11.47
N GLN A 40 16.30 19.99 -11.64
CA GLN A 40 15.68 21.24 -12.06
C GLN A 40 16.42 21.82 -13.27
N ASP A 41 15.70 21.98 -14.38
CA ASP A 41 16.22 22.65 -15.56
C ASP A 41 16.64 24.10 -15.20
N PRO A 42 17.92 24.48 -15.33
CA PRO A 42 18.42 25.79 -14.92
C PRO A 42 17.94 26.94 -15.81
N LEU A 43 17.42 26.65 -17.01
CA LEU A 43 16.88 27.64 -17.94
C LEU A 43 15.38 27.89 -17.71
N THR A 44 14.61 26.83 -17.49
CA THR A 44 13.14 26.94 -17.39
C THR A 44 12.60 26.86 -15.97
N GLY A 45 13.40 26.34 -15.02
CA GLY A 45 13.00 26.07 -13.64
C GLY A 45 12.04 24.89 -13.49
N LYS A 46 11.74 24.14 -14.56
CA LYS A 46 10.89 22.94 -14.50
C LYS A 46 11.61 21.83 -13.75
N ILE A 47 10.83 21.02 -13.04
CA ILE A 47 11.34 19.88 -12.25
C ILE A 47 11.03 18.56 -12.94
N GLU A 48 11.94 17.61 -12.78
CA GLU A 48 11.74 16.20 -13.16
C GLU A 48 12.10 15.28 -11.98
N LEU A 49 11.34 14.20 -11.82
CA LEU A 49 11.62 13.18 -10.82
C LEU A 49 12.54 12.12 -11.44
N LEU A 50 13.64 11.84 -10.76
CA LEU A 50 14.56 10.77 -11.10
C LEU A 50 14.25 9.56 -10.23
N GLY A 51 13.90 8.43 -10.86
CA GLY A 51 13.70 7.14 -10.18
C GLY A 51 14.83 6.14 -10.42
N ASP A 52 15.84 6.53 -11.20
CA ASP A 52 17.00 5.71 -11.55
C ASP A 52 18.29 6.43 -11.14
N ILE A 53 19.08 5.81 -10.27
CA ILE A 53 20.32 6.39 -9.75
C ILE A 53 21.36 6.65 -10.84
N ARG A 54 21.26 6.01 -12.02
CA ARG A 54 22.13 6.31 -13.17
C ARG A 54 21.90 7.71 -13.74
N GLY A 55 20.78 8.37 -13.39
CA GLY A 55 20.54 9.78 -13.66
C GLY A 55 21.30 10.75 -12.74
N TYR A 56 22.08 10.25 -11.79
CA TYR A 56 22.86 11.05 -10.85
C TYR A 56 23.87 11.95 -11.56
N GLY A 57 24.00 13.20 -11.09
CA GLY A 57 24.99 14.17 -11.59
C GLY A 57 24.45 15.24 -12.56
N GLN A 58 23.13 15.36 -12.74
CA GLN A 58 22.50 16.47 -13.45
C GLN A 58 22.37 17.74 -12.56
N ASN A 59 21.53 18.71 -12.95
CA ASN A 59 21.21 19.92 -12.17
C ASN A 59 20.31 19.60 -10.97
N MET A 60 20.73 18.61 -10.16
CA MET A 60 19.95 18.09 -9.06
C MET A 60 19.82 19.14 -7.96
N VAL A 61 18.57 19.41 -7.59
CA VAL A 61 18.22 20.28 -6.47
C VAL A 61 17.83 19.49 -5.23
N MET A 62 17.59 18.19 -5.36
CA MET A 62 17.44 17.26 -4.26
C MET A 62 18.08 15.92 -4.62
N GLU A 63 19.04 15.48 -3.80
CA GLU A 63 19.63 14.14 -3.91
C GLU A 63 18.59 13.04 -3.70
N PHE A 64 18.90 11.84 -4.17
CA PHE A 64 18.03 10.68 -4.01
C PHE A 64 17.72 10.42 -2.53
N ARG A 65 16.45 10.22 -2.24
CA ARG A 65 15.97 9.89 -0.90
C ARG A 65 14.71 9.06 -0.97
N ASP A 66 14.52 8.26 0.07
CA ASP A 66 13.30 7.47 0.21
C ASP A 66 12.15 8.32 0.74
N TYR A 67 10.95 8.04 0.27
CA TYR A 67 9.70 8.60 0.77
C TYR A 67 8.57 7.59 0.70
N TYR A 68 7.59 7.74 1.58
CA TYR A 68 6.36 6.96 1.55
C TYR A 68 5.39 7.55 0.52
N PRO A 69 5.00 6.84 -0.56
CA PRO A 69 4.29 7.44 -1.68
C PRO A 69 2.76 7.37 -1.55
N TYR A 70 2.23 6.74 -0.50
CA TYR A 70 0.80 6.56 -0.31
C TYR A 70 0.22 7.59 0.65
N ASN A 71 -1.02 8.00 0.41
CA ASN A 71 -1.75 8.91 1.29
C ASN A 71 -3.17 8.37 1.51
N PHE A 72 -3.55 8.24 2.76
CA PHE A 72 -4.87 7.73 3.15
C PHE A 72 -5.66 8.81 3.89
N PRO A 73 -6.99 8.88 3.69
CA PRO A 73 -7.80 9.97 4.25
C PRO A 73 -7.94 9.93 5.77
N ASN A 74 -7.71 8.78 6.41
CA ASN A 74 -7.81 8.59 7.85
C ASN A 74 -6.70 7.64 8.34
N PRO A 75 -6.29 7.72 9.62
CA PRO A 75 -5.33 6.80 10.23
C PRO A 75 -5.92 5.41 10.53
N PHE A 76 -7.09 5.10 9.97
CA PHE A 76 -7.79 3.84 10.11
C PHE A 76 -8.62 3.54 8.86
N ALA A 77 -8.90 2.26 8.65
CA ALA A 77 -9.82 1.76 7.64
C ALA A 77 -10.55 0.51 8.19
N ALA A 78 -11.52 -0.02 7.46
CA ALA A 78 -12.20 -1.24 7.84
C ALA A 78 -12.33 -2.20 6.66
N TYR A 79 -12.09 -3.48 6.91
CA TYR A 79 -12.61 -4.53 6.05
C TYR A 79 -14.11 -4.72 6.33
N LEU A 80 -14.92 -4.82 5.27
CA LEU A 80 -16.37 -4.95 5.36
C LEU A 80 -16.76 -6.43 5.31
N ILE A 81 -16.98 -7.03 6.47
CA ILE A 81 -17.27 -8.45 6.63
C ILE A 81 -18.77 -8.69 6.49
N PRO A 82 -19.23 -9.52 5.54
CA PRO A 82 -20.64 -9.89 5.45
C PRO A 82 -21.01 -10.88 6.58
N ASP A 83 -22.29 -10.95 6.92
CA ASP A 83 -22.81 -11.75 8.03
C ASP A 83 -22.74 -13.27 7.79
N ASP A 84 -22.63 -13.69 6.54
CA ASP A 84 -22.52 -15.08 6.11
C ASP A 84 -21.07 -15.60 6.02
N LEU A 85 -20.06 -14.75 6.24
CA LEU A 85 -18.65 -15.17 6.20
C LEU A 85 -18.29 -16.06 7.39
N VAL A 86 -17.94 -17.33 7.13
CA VAL A 86 -17.56 -18.28 8.18
C VAL A 86 -16.04 -18.48 8.30
N PRO A 87 -15.53 -18.79 9.51
CA PRO A 87 -14.11 -19.09 9.69
C PRO A 87 -13.62 -20.23 8.79
N GLY A 88 -12.43 -20.07 8.22
CA GLY A 88 -11.81 -20.97 7.26
C GLY A 88 -12.10 -20.61 5.80
N GLU A 89 -12.99 -19.67 5.51
CA GLU A 89 -13.24 -19.23 4.13
C GLU A 89 -12.06 -18.43 3.56
N ALA A 90 -11.66 -18.82 2.35
CA ALA A 90 -10.70 -18.07 1.55
C ALA A 90 -11.43 -16.95 0.78
N VAL A 91 -10.91 -15.74 0.92
CA VAL A 91 -11.46 -14.54 0.29
C VAL A 91 -10.38 -13.77 -0.45
N TRP A 92 -10.83 -12.83 -1.28
CA TRP A 92 -9.97 -11.82 -1.88
C TRP A 92 -10.22 -10.47 -1.20
N LEU A 93 -9.17 -9.86 -0.65
CA LEU A 93 -9.19 -8.50 -0.12
C LEU A 93 -8.88 -7.53 -1.27
N GLU A 94 -9.87 -6.73 -1.69
CA GLU A 94 -9.75 -5.90 -2.92
C GLU A 94 -8.81 -4.71 -2.75
N ASP A 95 -8.68 -4.22 -1.53
CA ASP A 95 -7.85 -3.09 -1.15
C ASP A 95 -7.32 -3.37 0.25
N LEU A 96 -6.07 -3.85 0.33
CA LEU A 96 -5.44 -4.21 1.58
C LEU A 96 -5.38 -2.98 2.50
N ILE A 97 -5.34 -3.14 3.81
CA ILE A 97 -5.10 -2.04 4.76
C ILE A 97 -3.64 -2.04 5.23
N GLU A 98 -3.06 -3.22 5.41
CA GLU A 98 -1.69 -3.45 5.86
C GLU A 98 -0.68 -2.99 4.81
N ASP A 99 0.47 -2.51 5.27
CA ASP A 99 1.58 -2.12 4.40
C ASP A 99 2.54 -3.29 4.23
N ILE A 100 2.29 -4.07 3.17
CA ILE A 100 3.13 -5.20 2.76
C ILE A 100 3.81 -4.82 1.46
N VAL A 101 5.11 -5.11 1.33
CA VAL A 101 5.87 -4.83 0.10
C VAL A 101 5.48 -5.83 -0.99
N ALA A 102 5.09 -5.34 -2.16
CA ALA A 102 4.72 -6.17 -3.31
C ALA A 102 5.91 -6.52 -4.22
N VAL A 103 6.91 -5.64 -4.26
CA VAL A 103 8.07 -5.74 -5.15
C VAL A 103 9.30 -5.21 -4.42
N TRP A 104 10.42 -5.91 -4.52
CA TRP A 104 11.72 -5.46 -4.06
C TRP A 104 12.56 -4.96 -5.24
N GLY A 105 12.47 -3.66 -5.52
CA GLY A 105 13.37 -2.98 -6.45
C GLY A 105 14.75 -2.74 -5.83
N ASN A 106 15.82 -3.07 -6.56
CA ASN A 106 17.21 -2.86 -6.11
C ASN A 106 17.62 -1.38 -5.97
N GLN A 107 16.81 -0.45 -6.48
CA GLN A 107 17.01 0.99 -6.38
C GLN A 107 15.94 1.67 -5.49
N GLY A 108 15.36 0.95 -4.51
CA GLY A 108 14.42 1.53 -3.54
C GLY A 108 12.99 1.73 -4.07
N TYR A 109 12.57 0.96 -5.07
CA TYR A 109 11.17 0.90 -5.52
C TYR A 109 10.45 -0.24 -4.80
N HIS A 110 9.89 0.03 -3.62
CA HIS A 110 9.17 -0.92 -2.77
C HIS A 110 7.69 -0.53 -2.66
N PRO A 111 6.87 -0.78 -3.70
CA PRO A 111 5.45 -0.48 -3.67
C PRO A 111 4.70 -1.36 -2.68
N ARG A 112 3.59 -0.81 -2.19
CA ARG A 112 2.62 -1.49 -1.35
C ARG A 112 1.80 -2.50 -2.16
N LEU A 113 1.56 -3.67 -1.57
CA LEU A 113 0.62 -4.68 -2.05
C LEU A 113 -0.81 -4.14 -2.00
N ALA A 114 -1.42 -4.00 -3.17
CA ALA A 114 -2.73 -3.38 -3.29
C ALA A 114 -3.86 -4.32 -2.81
N CYS A 115 -3.75 -5.60 -3.11
CA CYS A 115 -4.77 -6.62 -2.82
C CYS A 115 -4.09 -7.96 -2.58
N ALA A 116 -4.78 -8.86 -1.87
CA ALA A 116 -4.24 -10.18 -1.55
C ALA A 116 -5.35 -11.21 -1.31
N PRO A 117 -5.08 -12.50 -1.55
CA PRO A 117 -5.88 -13.57 -1.00
C PRO A 117 -5.67 -13.65 0.53
N ALA A 118 -6.72 -13.99 1.26
CA ALA A 118 -6.66 -14.16 2.72
C ALA A 118 -7.63 -15.24 3.21
N ILE A 119 -7.39 -15.78 4.41
CA ILE A 119 -8.31 -16.68 5.10
C ILE A 119 -8.93 -15.93 6.28
N TRP A 120 -10.25 -15.96 6.39
CA TRP A 120 -10.94 -15.45 7.58
C TRP A 120 -10.81 -16.46 8.72
N ASN A 121 -10.21 -16.09 9.86
CA ASN A 121 -10.08 -17.01 11.00
C ASN A 121 -11.15 -16.83 12.09
N GLY A 122 -12.11 -15.93 11.88
CA GLY A 122 -13.17 -15.60 12.84
C GLY A 122 -12.90 -14.33 13.65
N GLU A 123 -11.68 -13.81 13.61
CA GLU A 123 -11.28 -12.56 14.27
C GLU A 123 -10.55 -11.61 13.30
N ASP A 124 -9.71 -12.17 12.43
CA ASP A 124 -8.88 -11.43 11.49
C ASP A 124 -8.72 -12.16 10.15
N PHE A 125 -8.14 -11.46 9.17
CA PHE A 125 -7.70 -12.02 7.90
C PHE A 125 -6.24 -12.45 7.96
N GLU A 126 -5.99 -13.74 7.75
CA GLU A 126 -4.67 -14.29 7.52
C GLU A 126 -4.30 -14.07 6.06
N ILE A 127 -3.47 -13.05 5.81
CA ILE A 127 -3.03 -12.68 4.45
C ILE A 127 -2.12 -13.79 3.90
N LEU A 128 -2.49 -14.33 2.73
CA LEU A 128 -1.76 -15.39 2.05
C LEU A 128 -0.73 -14.80 1.08
N PHE A 129 0.17 -13.97 1.62
CA PHE A 129 1.28 -13.38 0.90
C PHE A 129 2.44 -13.11 1.86
N ASP A 130 3.60 -13.70 1.59
CA ASP A 130 4.85 -13.48 2.31
C ASP A 130 5.79 -12.64 1.43
N PRO A 131 6.07 -11.36 1.75
CA PRO A 131 6.90 -10.50 0.93
C PRO A 131 8.35 -11.00 0.80
N ALA A 132 8.82 -11.91 1.66
CA ALA A 132 10.15 -12.50 1.52
C ALA A 132 10.19 -13.68 0.52
N LYS A 133 9.04 -14.20 0.10
CA LYS A 133 8.92 -15.37 -0.78
C LYS A 133 8.18 -15.08 -2.07
N ASP A 134 7.16 -14.24 -1.98
CA ASP A 134 6.14 -14.07 -3.02
C ASP A 134 6.27 -12.72 -3.74
N ALA A 135 7.00 -11.75 -3.18
CA ALA A 135 7.23 -10.47 -3.84
C ALA A 135 8.20 -10.60 -5.01
N ASP A 136 7.93 -9.89 -6.10
CA ASP A 136 8.82 -9.86 -7.25
C ASP A 136 10.11 -9.10 -6.91
N GLU A 137 11.24 -9.56 -7.44
CA GLU A 137 12.52 -8.83 -7.39
C GLU A 137 12.76 -8.11 -8.71
N TRP A 138 12.91 -6.79 -8.66
CA TRP A 138 13.13 -5.97 -9.86
C TRP A 138 14.54 -5.40 -9.85
N ILE A 139 15.30 -5.73 -10.89
CA ILE A 139 16.65 -5.22 -11.10
C ILE A 139 16.62 -4.25 -12.28
N GLY A 140 16.84 -2.97 -11.99
CA GLY A 140 16.82 -1.86 -12.93
C GLY A 140 18.18 -1.22 -13.11
#